data_AF-A0A0M9VLC5-F1
#
_entry.id   AF-A0A0M9VLC5-F1
#
_cell.length_a   1.000
_cell.length_b   1.000
_cell.length_c   1.000
_cell.angle_alpha   90.00
_cell.angle_beta   90.00
_cell.angle_gamma   90.00
#
_symmetry.space_group_name_H-M   'P 1'
#
loop_
_entity.id
_entity.type
_entity.pdbx_description
1 polymer ?
#
loop_
_entity_poly.entity_id
_entity_poly.type
_entity_poly.pdbx_seq_one_letter_code
_entity_poly.pdbx_strand_id
1 'polypeptide(L)'
;MWMVIASAFGAVFLSLLTVSLVREHLHIGCGSGFPGSEGEGSWMCWDGIGYLGVLITLGGMTVAVTIIGGFVAGLTRRGRVARTVLVVLAAASVGWVLIWTWYGSSALVWSVPPGVQSTDYWIASVLPAAVVCGAGILSAIVGLVFRGAGARIVLSVGAIAVLAGTVLQPGLAISTLPAAGLLAAAAVRAPRRA
;
A
#
# COMPACT_ATOMS: atom_id res chain seq x y z
N MET A 1 -0.94 8.73 17.48
CA MET A 1 0.35 8.03 17.62
C MET A 1 0.16 6.53 17.65
N TRP A 2 -0.54 5.96 18.65
CA TRP A 2 -0.74 4.50 18.79
C TRP A 2 -1.30 3.80 17.55
N MET A 3 -2.28 4.41 16.86
CA MET A 3 -2.84 3.85 15.62
C MET A 3 -1.78 3.67 14.52
N VAL A 4 -0.85 4.63 14.38
CA VAL A 4 0.23 4.59 13.37
C VAL A 4 1.25 3.51 13.73
N ILE A 5 1.60 3.40 15.02
CA ILE A 5 2.54 2.39 15.51
C ILE A 5 1.95 0.98 15.34
N ALA A 6 0.71 0.76 15.80
CA ALA A 6 0.04 -0.54 15.70
C ALA A 6 -0.11 -0.99 14.23
N SER A 7 -0.47 -0.07 13.33
CA SER A 7 -0.54 -0.39 11.90
C SER A 7 0.82 -0.74 11.30
N ALA A 8 1.89 -0.08 11.73
CA ALA A 8 3.24 -0.38 11.24
C ALA A 8 3.74 -1.75 11.72
N PHE A 9 3.46 -2.12 12.97
CA PHE A 9 3.73 -3.48 13.45
C PHE A 9 2.96 -4.53 12.63
N GLY A 10 1.68 -4.28 12.35
CA GLY A 10 0.88 -5.14 11.46
C GLY A 10 1.47 -5.25 10.06
N ALA A 11 1.96 -4.13 9.50
CA ALA A 11 2.61 -4.08 8.19
C ALA A 11 3.88 -4.93 8.14
N VAL A 12 4.72 -4.86 9.19
CA VAL A 12 5.94 -5.67 9.31
C VAL A 12 5.58 -7.16 9.43
N PHE A 13 4.59 -7.50 10.26
CA PHE A 13 4.15 -8.88 10.44
C PHE A 13 3.65 -9.52 9.14
N LEU A 14 2.95 -8.75 8.30
CA LEU A 14 2.43 -9.21 7.01
C LEU A 14 3.39 -9.01 5.82
N SER A 15 4.62 -8.53 6.06
CA SER A 15 5.58 -8.21 4.98
C SER A 15 5.96 -9.41 4.11
N LEU A 16 5.90 -10.64 4.65
CA LEU A 16 6.12 -11.87 3.88
C LEU A 16 5.08 -12.05 2.74
N LEU A 17 3.86 -11.56 2.93
CA LEU A 17 2.83 -11.59 1.89
C LEU A 17 3.15 -10.66 0.72
N THR A 18 3.93 -9.60 0.98
CA THR A 18 4.43 -8.72 -0.09
C THR A 18 5.41 -9.46 -0.99
N VAL A 19 6.28 -10.30 -0.42
CA VAL A 19 7.19 -11.15 -1.22
C VAL A 19 6.40 -12.12 -2.07
N SER A 20 5.36 -12.76 -1.50
CA SER A 20 4.45 -13.64 -2.25
C SER A 20 3.77 -12.91 -3.42
N LEU A 21 3.21 -11.72 -3.19
CA LEU A 21 2.63 -10.89 -4.25
C LEU A 21 3.62 -10.58 -5.37
N VAL A 22 4.82 -10.14 -5.01
CA VAL A 22 5.83 -9.72 -5.98
C VAL A 22 6.34 -10.89 -6.81
N ARG A 23 6.50 -12.07 -6.19
CA ARG A 23 7.07 -13.27 -6.83
C ARG A 23 6.02 -14.10 -7.57
N GLU A 24 4.97 -14.49 -6.88
CA GLU A 24 4.02 -15.52 -7.33
C GLU A 24 2.89 -14.92 -8.17
N HIS A 25 2.58 -13.64 -7.98
CA HIS A 25 1.46 -12.99 -8.64
C HIS A 25 1.89 -11.95 -9.67
N LEU A 26 2.93 -11.17 -9.39
CA LEU A 26 3.42 -10.11 -10.29
C LEU A 26 4.66 -10.51 -11.10
N HIS A 27 5.31 -11.62 -10.74
CA HIS A 27 6.50 -12.15 -11.40
C HIS A 27 7.64 -11.12 -11.59
N ILE A 28 7.75 -10.16 -10.66
CA ILE A 28 8.77 -9.12 -10.67
C ILE A 28 10.12 -9.77 -10.38
N GLY A 29 11.09 -9.56 -11.28
CA GLY A 29 12.39 -10.21 -11.25
C GLY A 29 12.35 -11.69 -11.65
N CYS A 30 11.31 -12.12 -12.38
CA CYS A 30 11.16 -13.47 -12.88
C CYS A 30 11.07 -13.51 -14.41
N GLY A 31 11.41 -14.67 -14.98
CA GLY A 31 11.19 -15.00 -16.38
C GLY A 31 10.52 -16.36 -16.54
N SER A 32 9.64 -16.47 -17.53
CA SER A 32 9.07 -17.75 -17.96
C SER A 32 10.10 -18.53 -18.79
N GLY A 33 10.18 -19.84 -18.58
CA GLY A 33 10.99 -20.73 -19.43
C GLY A 33 10.60 -20.64 -20.91
N PHE A 34 11.58 -20.81 -21.80
CA PHE A 34 11.36 -20.74 -23.24
C PHE A 34 10.52 -21.93 -23.74
N PRO A 35 9.71 -21.75 -24.80
CA PRO A 35 9.04 -22.87 -25.46
C PRO A 35 10.05 -23.96 -25.87
N GLY A 36 9.77 -25.22 -25.55
CA GLY A 36 10.66 -26.36 -25.83
C GLY A 36 11.82 -26.54 -24.84
N SER A 37 11.90 -25.74 -23.77
CA SER A 37 12.85 -25.98 -22.67
C SER A 37 12.24 -26.85 -21.57
N GLU A 38 13.07 -27.50 -20.76
CA GLU A 38 12.60 -28.30 -19.60
C GLU A 38 11.80 -27.48 -18.57
N GLY A 39 11.86 -26.14 -18.64
CA GLY A 39 11.12 -25.20 -17.80
C GLY A 39 9.94 -24.52 -18.48
N GLU A 40 9.46 -24.99 -19.63
CA GLU A 40 8.30 -24.41 -20.32
C GLU A 40 7.07 -24.39 -19.38
N GLY A 41 6.47 -23.20 -19.22
CA GLY A 41 5.35 -23.00 -18.30
C GLY A 41 5.73 -22.79 -16.83
N SER A 42 7.02 -22.87 -16.47
CA SER A 42 7.52 -22.57 -15.13
C SER A 42 8.17 -21.19 -15.05
N TRP A 43 8.13 -20.59 -13.85
CA TRP A 43 8.76 -19.30 -13.54
C TRP A 43 10.08 -19.48 -12.81
N MET A 44 11.13 -18.85 -13.31
CA MET A 44 12.42 -18.72 -12.63
C MET A 44 12.60 -17.28 -12.17
N CYS A 45 12.78 -17.09 -10.86
CA CYS A 45 12.86 -15.79 -10.22
C CYS A 45 14.24 -15.52 -9.63
N TRP A 46 14.50 -14.25 -9.32
CA TRP A 46 15.61 -13.87 -8.44
C TRP A 46 15.68 -14.73 -7.17
N ASP A 47 16.90 -14.90 -6.69
CA ASP A 47 17.15 -15.49 -5.38
C ASP A 47 16.71 -14.52 -4.26
N GLY A 48 16.78 -14.97 -3.00
CA GLY A 48 16.36 -14.16 -1.86
C GLY A 48 17.07 -12.80 -1.74
N ILE A 49 18.29 -12.68 -2.27
CA ILE A 49 19.06 -11.43 -2.27
C ILE A 49 18.46 -10.43 -3.25
N GLY A 50 18.01 -10.87 -4.43
CA GLY A 50 17.34 -10.00 -5.41
C GLY A 50 16.08 -9.31 -4.86
N TYR A 51 15.41 -9.90 -3.86
CA TYR A 51 14.24 -9.30 -3.21
C TYR A 51 14.57 -8.23 -2.16
N LEU A 52 15.84 -8.02 -1.81
CA LEU A 52 16.25 -6.91 -0.92
C LEU A 52 15.87 -5.55 -1.51
N GLY A 53 15.98 -5.37 -2.83
CA GLY A 53 15.59 -4.12 -3.50
C GLY A 53 14.10 -3.79 -3.30
N VAL A 54 13.24 -4.79 -3.38
CA VAL A 54 11.79 -4.67 -3.14
C VAL A 54 11.52 -4.31 -1.68
N LEU A 55 12.18 -5.01 -0.75
CA LEU A 55 12.04 -4.74 0.68
C LEU A 55 12.50 -3.33 1.04
N ILE A 56 13.63 -2.87 0.50
CA ILE A 56 14.15 -1.51 0.72
C ILE A 56 13.20 -0.47 0.13
N THR A 57 12.69 -0.69 -1.07
CA THR A 57 11.84 0.28 -1.77
C THR A 57 10.47 0.42 -1.10
N LEU A 58 9.80 -0.70 -0.80
CA LEU A 58 8.47 -0.68 -0.19
C LEU A 58 8.52 -0.50 1.33
N GLY A 59 9.49 -1.14 1.98
CA GLY A 59 9.72 -1.01 3.42
C GLY A 59 10.27 0.36 3.82
N GLY A 60 11.16 0.95 3.02
CA GLY A 60 11.72 2.28 3.27
C GLY A 60 10.65 3.37 3.34
N MET A 61 9.71 3.37 2.39
CA MET A 61 8.56 4.29 2.41
C MET A 61 7.67 4.04 3.64
N THR A 62 7.42 2.77 3.97
CA THR A 62 6.63 2.38 5.14
C THR A 62 7.22 2.91 6.45
N VAL A 63 8.53 2.77 6.62
CA VAL A 63 9.28 3.31 7.77
C VAL A 63 9.17 4.83 7.78
N ALA A 64 9.41 5.50 6.65
CA ALA A 64 9.34 6.95 6.55
C ALA A 64 7.97 7.50 6.93
N VAL A 65 6.88 6.99 6.35
CA VAL A 65 5.52 7.48 6.65
C VAL A 65 5.10 7.17 8.09
N THR A 66 5.56 6.04 8.65
CA THR A 66 5.29 5.67 10.04
C THR A 66 5.98 6.63 11.01
N ILE A 67 7.26 6.94 10.79
CA ILE A 67 8.03 7.84 11.63
C ILE A 67 7.44 9.26 11.55
N ILE A 68 7.31 9.80 10.33
CA ILE A 68 6.79 11.15 10.12
C ILE A 68 5.35 11.26 10.64
N GLY A 69 4.50 10.30 10.30
CA GLY A 69 3.11 10.26 10.75
C GLY A 69 2.97 10.08 12.26
N GLY A 70 3.85 9.29 12.88
CA GLY A 70 3.93 9.12 14.32
C GLY A 70 4.24 10.45 15.01
N PHE A 71 5.26 11.16 14.55
CA PHE A 71 5.62 12.50 15.04
C PHE A 71 4.50 13.50 14.85
N VAL A 72 3.89 13.58 13.66
CA VAL A 72 2.77 14.49 13.39
C VAL A 72 1.57 14.16 14.28
N ALA A 73 1.26 12.87 14.44
CA ALA A 73 0.15 12.41 15.26
C ALA A 73 0.40 12.60 16.77
N GLY A 74 1.65 12.68 17.23
CA GLY A 74 2.02 12.89 18.63
C GLY A 74 2.26 14.35 19.01
N LEU A 75 2.95 15.11 18.17
CA LEU A 75 3.52 16.41 18.55
C LEU A 75 2.76 17.62 17.99
N THR A 76 2.05 17.47 16.86
CA THR A 76 1.37 18.61 16.23
C THR A 76 0.09 18.99 16.99
N ARG A 77 0.03 20.20 17.56
CA ARG A 77 -1.15 20.72 18.28
C ARG A 77 -2.29 21.18 17.36
N ARG A 78 -1.97 21.69 16.17
CA ARG A 78 -2.98 22.18 15.21
C ARG A 78 -3.68 21.01 14.52
N GLY A 79 -4.91 20.71 14.96
CA GLY A 79 -5.69 19.55 14.48
C GLY A 79 -5.90 19.51 12.96
N ARG A 80 -6.16 20.66 12.31
CA ARG A 80 -6.32 20.72 10.84
C ARG A 80 -5.03 20.39 10.10
N VAL A 81 -3.91 21.01 10.49
CA VAL A 81 -2.59 20.77 9.86
C VAL A 81 -2.21 19.30 10.00
N ALA A 82 -2.31 18.74 11.20
CA ALA A 82 -2.00 17.33 11.44
C ALA A 82 -2.87 16.41 10.58
N ARG A 83 -4.18 16.67 10.49
CA ARG A 83 -5.09 15.89 9.64
C ARG A 83 -4.67 15.91 8.18
N THR A 84 -4.42 17.09 7.62
CA THR A 84 -3.98 17.22 6.22
C THR A 84 -2.71 16.44 5.96
N VAL A 85 -1.69 16.60 6.81
CA VAL A 85 -0.41 15.89 6.65
C VAL A 85 -0.60 14.38 6.74
N LEU A 86 -1.39 13.88 7.69
CA LEU A 86 -1.66 12.44 7.82
C LEU A 86 -2.38 11.86 6.58
N VAL A 87 -3.35 12.59 6.01
CA VAL A 87 -4.02 12.17 4.77
C VAL A 87 -3.06 12.18 3.59
N VAL A 88 -2.20 13.20 3.47
CA VAL A 88 -1.17 13.27 2.41
C VAL A 88 -0.19 12.10 2.54
N LEU A 89 0.28 11.78 3.74
CA LEU A 89 1.17 10.63 3.98
C LEU A 89 0.48 9.30 3.65
N ALA A 90 -0.80 9.15 3.97
CA ALA A 90 -1.57 7.96 3.61
C ALA A 90 -1.70 7.81 2.09
N ALA A 91 -2.04 8.90 1.39
CA ALA A 91 -2.12 8.93 -0.07
C ALA A 91 -0.77 8.62 -0.72
N ALA A 92 0.32 9.20 -0.21
CA ALA A 92 1.67 8.93 -0.68
C ALA A 92 2.07 7.47 -0.46
N SER A 93 1.71 6.87 0.69
CA SER A 93 2.01 5.47 0.98
C SER A 93 1.27 4.50 0.04
N VAL A 94 -0.04 4.71 -0.17
CA VAL A 94 -0.83 3.91 -1.12
C VAL A 94 -0.34 4.14 -2.55
N GLY A 95 -0.14 5.39 -2.96
CA GLY A 95 0.36 5.71 -4.29
C GLY A 95 1.72 5.07 -4.57
N TRP A 96 2.63 5.10 -3.59
CA TRP A 96 3.96 4.50 -3.73
C TRP A 96 3.91 3.01 -4.04
N VAL A 97 3.15 2.21 -3.27
CA VAL A 97 3.06 0.77 -3.51
C VAL A 97 2.39 0.46 -4.84
N LEU A 98 1.37 1.21 -5.24
CA LEU A 98 0.68 1.00 -6.51
C LEU A 98 1.56 1.34 -7.71
N ILE A 99 2.27 2.47 -7.66
CA ILE A 99 3.21 2.87 -8.73
C ILE A 99 4.34 1.85 -8.85
N TRP A 100 4.94 1.42 -7.74
CA TRP A 100 6.05 0.48 -7.77
C TRP A 100 5.66 -0.92 -8.23
N THR A 101 4.50 -1.42 -7.80
CA THR A 101 4.01 -2.73 -8.25
C THR A 101 3.64 -2.70 -9.72
N TRP A 102 3.06 -1.60 -10.21
CA TRP A 102 2.79 -1.40 -11.63
C TRP A 102 4.10 -1.34 -12.43
N TYR A 103 5.03 -0.48 -12.01
CA TYR A 103 6.34 -0.35 -12.65
C TYR A 103 7.07 -1.70 -12.69
N GLY A 104 7.15 -2.41 -11.56
CA GLY A 104 7.81 -3.70 -11.47
C GLY A 104 7.20 -4.73 -12.42
N SER A 105 5.87 -4.82 -12.47
CA SER A 105 5.16 -5.70 -13.40
C SER A 105 5.37 -5.29 -14.87
N SER A 106 5.49 -3.99 -15.16
CA SER A 106 5.70 -3.51 -16.54
C SER A 106 7.13 -3.62 -17.05
N ALA A 107 8.14 -3.49 -16.18
CA ALA A 107 9.52 -3.24 -16.59
C ALA A 107 10.54 -4.24 -16.01
N LEU A 108 10.18 -4.98 -14.96
CA LEU A 108 11.10 -5.86 -14.25
C LEU A 108 10.73 -7.35 -14.39
N VAL A 109 9.78 -7.69 -15.26
CA VAL A 109 9.52 -9.07 -15.68
C VAL A 109 10.43 -9.37 -16.88
N TRP A 110 11.28 -10.38 -16.78
CA TRP A 110 12.34 -10.66 -17.76
C TRP A 110 11.84 -11.27 -19.05
N SER A 111 10.92 -12.21 -18.94
CA SER A 111 10.28 -12.87 -20.08
C SER A 111 8.87 -13.27 -19.69
N VAL A 112 7.96 -13.16 -20.66
CA VAL A 112 6.56 -13.57 -20.53
C VAL A 112 6.21 -14.58 -21.62
N PRO A 113 5.22 -15.46 -21.37
CA PRO A 113 4.73 -16.36 -22.39
C PRO A 113 4.24 -15.61 -23.65
N PRO A 114 4.35 -16.21 -24.85
CA PRO A 114 3.88 -15.59 -26.08
C PRO A 114 2.42 -15.16 -25.98
N GLY A 115 2.13 -13.91 -26.36
CA GLY A 115 0.77 -13.35 -26.37
C GLY A 115 0.26 -12.83 -25.03
N VAL A 116 1.05 -12.87 -23.96
CA VAL A 116 0.70 -12.33 -22.64
C VAL A 116 1.43 -11.01 -22.38
N GLN A 117 0.73 -10.00 -21.84
CA GLN A 117 1.39 -8.78 -21.38
C GLN A 117 1.74 -8.90 -19.90
N SER A 118 2.93 -8.43 -19.52
CA SER A 118 3.37 -8.52 -18.12
C SER A 118 2.49 -7.68 -17.17
N THR A 119 1.82 -6.64 -17.67
CA THR A 119 0.86 -5.81 -16.92
C THR A 119 -0.45 -6.52 -16.58
N ASP A 120 -0.81 -7.58 -17.30
CA ASP A 120 -2.05 -8.34 -17.05
C ASP A 120 -2.02 -8.98 -15.66
N TYR A 121 -0.82 -9.36 -15.19
CA TYR A 121 -0.59 -9.86 -13.83
C TYR A 121 -0.95 -8.83 -12.75
N TRP A 122 -0.59 -7.56 -12.96
CA TRP A 122 -0.96 -6.48 -12.04
C TRP A 122 -2.46 -6.21 -12.07
N ILE A 123 -3.07 -6.21 -13.26
CA ILE A 123 -4.52 -5.99 -13.41
C ILE A 123 -5.30 -7.08 -12.67
N ALA A 124 -4.94 -8.35 -12.86
CA ALA A 124 -5.60 -9.46 -12.20
C ALA A 124 -5.42 -9.45 -10.67
N SER A 125 -4.22 -9.09 -10.20
CA SER A 125 -3.85 -9.27 -8.79
C SER A 125 -4.06 -8.02 -7.92
N VAL A 126 -3.83 -6.82 -8.46
CA VAL A 126 -3.72 -5.58 -7.68
C VAL A 126 -4.84 -4.59 -7.98
N LEU A 127 -5.37 -4.56 -9.21
CA LEU A 127 -6.37 -3.55 -9.60
C LEU A 127 -7.61 -3.52 -8.70
N PRO A 128 -8.24 -4.65 -8.28
CA PRO A 128 -9.41 -4.59 -7.41
C PRO A 128 -9.12 -3.88 -6.09
N ALA A 129 -7.98 -4.21 -5.45
CA ALA A 129 -7.54 -3.56 -4.23
C ALA A 129 -7.16 -2.09 -4.48
N ALA A 130 -6.53 -1.77 -5.62
CA ALA A 130 -6.15 -0.42 -6.00
C ALA A 130 -7.37 0.50 -6.13
N VAL A 131 -8.45 0.02 -6.76
CA VAL A 131 -9.71 0.78 -6.90
C VAL A 131 -10.32 1.08 -5.52
N VAL A 132 -10.41 0.08 -4.64
CA VAL A 132 -10.98 0.25 -3.30
C VAL A 132 -10.12 1.19 -2.44
N CYS A 133 -8.80 1.01 -2.44
CA CYS A 133 -7.86 1.92 -1.78
C CYS A 133 -7.96 3.34 -2.33
N GLY A 134 -8.03 3.50 -3.65
CA GLY A 134 -8.19 4.79 -4.32
C GLY A 134 -9.47 5.51 -3.89
N ALA A 135 -10.60 4.82 -3.86
CA ALA A 135 -11.86 5.35 -3.33
C ALA A 135 -11.73 5.76 -1.86
N GLY A 136 -11.03 4.96 -1.04
CA GLY A 136 -10.74 5.27 0.36
C GLY A 136 -9.91 6.54 0.54
N ILE A 137 -8.86 6.72 -0.27
CA ILE A 137 -8.02 7.92 -0.27
C ILE A 137 -8.81 9.15 -0.74
N LEU A 138 -9.60 9.03 -1.81
CA LEU A 138 -10.48 10.11 -2.28
C LEU A 138 -11.49 10.53 -1.22
N SER A 139 -12.12 9.55 -0.55
CA SER A 139 -12.99 9.80 0.60
C SER A 139 -12.24 10.57 1.68
N ALA A 140 -11.03 10.16 2.04
CA ALA A 140 -10.24 10.85 3.07
C ALA A 140 -9.90 12.30 2.69
N ILE A 141 -9.57 12.56 1.42
CA ILE A 141 -9.34 13.91 0.87
C ILE A 141 -10.60 14.76 1.01
N VAL A 142 -11.76 14.23 0.59
CA VAL A 142 -13.07 14.88 0.77
C VAL A 142 -13.36 15.15 2.25
N GLY A 143 -12.96 14.24 3.13
CA GLY A 143 -13.03 14.38 4.59
C GLY A 143 -12.33 15.61 5.14
N LEU A 144 -11.32 16.15 4.45
CA LEU A 144 -10.60 17.38 4.85
C LEU A 144 -11.48 18.63 4.75
N VAL A 145 -12.49 18.64 3.87
CA VAL A 145 -13.44 19.75 3.71
C VAL A 145 -14.38 19.85 4.91
N PHE A 146 -14.75 18.70 5.48
CA PHE A 146 -15.67 18.62 6.61
C PHE A 146 -15.04 19.00 7.96
N ARG A 147 -15.91 19.34 8.93
CA ARG A 147 -15.55 19.61 10.33
C ARG A 147 -16.34 18.70 11.27
N GLY A 148 -15.86 18.58 12.51
CA GLY A 148 -16.54 17.83 13.56
C GLY A 148 -16.78 16.36 13.21
N ALA A 149 -18.00 15.88 13.50
CA ALA A 149 -18.41 14.50 13.29
C ALA A 149 -18.34 14.06 11.81
N GLY A 150 -18.69 14.93 10.86
CA GLY A 150 -18.65 14.60 9.42
C GLY A 150 -17.24 14.24 8.95
N ALA A 151 -16.24 15.03 9.36
CA ALA A 151 -14.84 14.72 9.09
C ALA A 151 -14.42 13.37 9.67
N ARG A 152 -14.85 13.07 10.90
CA ARG A 152 -14.52 11.79 11.56
C ARG A 152 -15.09 10.60 10.80
N ILE A 153 -16.36 10.67 10.40
CA ILE A 153 -17.03 9.59 9.66
C ILE A 153 -16.33 9.36 8.33
N VAL A 154 -16.15 10.40 7.53
CA VAL A 154 -15.58 10.29 6.18
C VAL A 154 -14.13 9.79 6.20
N LEU A 155 -13.31 10.24 7.17
CA LEU A 155 -11.95 9.72 7.35
C LEU A 155 -11.93 8.26 7.84
N SER A 156 -12.87 7.87 8.70
CA SER A 156 -12.99 6.48 9.17
C SER A 156 -13.42 5.55 8.03
N VAL A 157 -14.35 5.99 7.18
CA VAL A 157 -14.74 5.27 5.95
C VAL A 157 -13.52 5.11 5.04
N GLY A 158 -12.72 6.17 4.86
CA GLY A 158 -11.47 6.08 4.11
C GLY A 158 -10.50 5.04 4.67
N ALA A 159 -10.31 5.02 5.99
CA ALA A 159 -9.47 4.02 6.66
C ALA A 159 -9.99 2.58 6.46
N ILE A 160 -11.30 2.37 6.62
CA ILE A 160 -11.95 1.06 6.42
C ILE A 160 -11.80 0.60 4.97
N ALA A 161 -11.99 1.48 4.00
CA ALA A 161 -11.81 1.15 2.59
C ALA A 161 -10.36 0.74 2.29
N VAL A 162 -9.37 1.46 2.81
CA VAL A 162 -7.95 1.06 2.64
C VAL A 162 -7.69 -0.32 3.27
N LEU A 163 -8.25 -0.61 4.45
CA LEU A 163 -8.17 -1.94 5.07
C LEU A 163 -8.85 -3.02 4.22
N ALA A 164 -10.00 -2.73 3.63
CA ALA A 164 -10.67 -3.65 2.71
C ALA A 164 -9.79 -3.94 1.47
N GLY A 165 -9.08 -2.94 0.96
CA GLY A 165 -8.06 -3.13 -0.08
C GLY A 165 -6.93 -4.05 0.37
N THR A 166 -6.46 -3.94 1.62
CA THR A 166 -5.51 -4.91 2.21
C THR A 166 -6.08 -6.32 2.25
N VAL A 167 -7.36 -6.50 2.58
CA VAL A 167 -7.99 -7.83 2.59
C VAL A 167 -8.09 -8.42 1.18
N LEU A 168 -8.42 -7.59 0.18
CA LEU A 168 -8.50 -8.01 -1.22
C LEU A 168 -7.14 -8.41 -1.80
N GLN A 169 -6.08 -7.72 -1.40
CA GLN A 169 -4.72 -8.07 -1.78
C GLN A 169 -3.75 -7.92 -0.59
N PRO A 170 -3.59 -8.97 0.24
CA PRO A 170 -2.76 -8.94 1.45
C PRO A 170 -1.30 -8.56 1.20
N GLY A 171 -0.78 -8.80 -0.01
CA GLY A 171 0.58 -8.40 -0.36
C GLY A 171 0.82 -6.88 -0.32
N LEU A 172 -0.25 -6.06 -0.37
CA LEU A 172 -0.16 -4.60 -0.24
C LEU A 172 -0.13 -4.14 1.22
N ALA A 173 -0.22 -5.04 2.20
CA ALA A 173 -0.32 -4.71 3.63
C ALA A 173 0.83 -3.82 4.12
N ILE A 174 2.04 -4.00 3.55
CA ILE A 174 3.22 -3.23 3.94
C ILE A 174 2.99 -1.72 3.86
N SER A 175 2.20 -1.23 2.89
CA SER A 175 1.90 0.20 2.72
C SER A 175 0.44 0.56 3.02
N THR A 176 -0.50 -0.35 2.81
CA THR A 176 -1.93 -0.07 3.07
C THR A 176 -2.28 -0.06 4.55
N LEU A 177 -1.67 -0.89 5.40
CA LEU A 177 -1.90 -0.84 6.85
C LEU A 177 -1.43 0.49 7.47
N PRO A 178 -0.18 0.96 7.24
CA PRO A 178 0.25 2.27 7.72
C PRO A 178 -0.66 3.40 7.21
N ALA A 179 -1.06 3.36 5.94
CA ALA A 179 -2.00 4.33 5.39
C ALA A 179 -3.33 4.34 6.16
N ALA A 180 -3.92 3.17 6.43
CA ALA A 180 -5.13 3.07 7.25
C ALA A 180 -4.92 3.60 8.67
N GLY A 181 -3.79 3.31 9.31
CA GLY A 181 -3.43 3.84 10.64
C GLY A 181 -3.28 5.37 10.66
N LEU A 182 -2.71 5.95 9.61
CA LEU A 182 -2.61 7.40 9.41
C LEU A 182 -3.99 8.04 9.26
N LEU A 183 -4.88 7.43 8.46
CA LEU A 183 -6.26 7.90 8.28
C LEU A 183 -7.08 7.79 9.58
N ALA A 184 -6.94 6.68 10.32
CA ALA A 184 -7.57 6.51 11.62
C ALA A 184 -7.06 7.56 12.63
N ALA A 185 -5.74 7.84 12.64
CA ALA A 185 -5.17 8.90 13.47
C ALA A 185 -5.70 10.29 13.08
N ALA A 186 -5.93 10.55 11.80
CA ALA A 186 -6.55 11.78 11.32
C ALA A 186 -8.02 11.88 11.79
N ALA A 187 -8.77 10.77 11.75
CA ALA A 187 -10.17 10.72 12.18
C ALA A 187 -10.32 11.04 13.68
N VAL A 188 -9.45 10.50 14.55
CA VAL A 188 -9.47 10.78 16.00
C VAL A 188 -9.20 12.25 16.31
N ARG A 189 -8.43 12.93 15.46
CA ARG A 189 -8.11 14.36 15.59
C ARG A 189 -9.23 15.28 15.10
N ALA A 190 -10.33 14.74 14.53
CA ALA A 190 -11.52 15.55 14.25
C ALA A 190 -12.25 15.86 15.58
N PRO A 191 -12.63 17.13 15.84
CA PRO A 191 -13.25 17.51 17.09
C PRO A 191 -14.55 16.73 17.32
N ARG A 192 -14.73 16.20 18.54
CA ARG A 192 -16.03 15.72 19.00
C ARG A 192 -16.94 16.94 19.16
N ARG A 193 -18.23 16.83 18.81
CA ARG A 193 -19.20 17.91 19.02
C ARG A 193 -19.02 18.44 20.46
N ALA A 194 -18.84 19.75 20.60
CA ALA A 194 -19.00 20.43 21.88
C ALA A 194 -20.48 20.38 22.27
#